data_AF-A0A2R6DN91-F1
#
_entry.id   AF-A0A2R6DN91-F1
#
_cell.length_a   1.000
_cell.length_b   1.000
_cell.length_c   1.000
_cell.angle_alpha   90.00
_cell.angle_beta   90.00
_cell.angle_gamma   90.00
#
_symmetry.space_group_name_H-M   'P 1'
#
loop_
_entity.id
_entity.type
_entity.pdbx_description
1 polymer ?
#
loop_
_entity_poly.entity_id
_entity_poly.type
_entity_poly.pdbx_seq_one_letter_code
_entity_poly.pdbx_strand_id
1 'polypeptide(L)'
;MGAQCDGEPVAAGRSQALTDRGLDCLAGPCADQRLVDVADDGVQPVQPGQSPLRHIPKYEEWAFDIMTSGSASDELWNSPGINFEAFYGESADVPTVYSGAWYDSYTKATCDNFEALATRKEADHYLLMGPWTHGWNSYPLPSWSKPYSGEVAFGEAALMDYQRTRLDFFDHYLKGEDTWSDRERVEYFEMGTGNGHSAREGRLFHGGAWTSATEWPPSDVEPTTYYAHADGTLSTAEPDADGGATSYEFDPKEPVPTLGGNCSSYVTHEPREESLLEYPLAERKLQGITGRGGYDQRTRPDTFGASAPYGPLEERNDVLVYRTPPLDEAVTITGPIDVCVHGSTDAPDTDFTAKLIDEYPPNPEFPNGFALNLCDSICRGRYRGYREEPDFLTPGEVYEFDMEPYPTANVFEAGHRIRLDISSSNFPRYDVNHNTGGPLYGDRDYNVATNTVYHDADHSTQVELPIRRG
;
A
#
# COMPACT_ATOMS: atom_id res chain seq x y z
N MET A 1 22.33 -57.57 26.01
CA MET A 1 22.96 -57.24 24.71
C MET A 1 22.06 -56.18 24.08
N GLY A 2 22.31 -54.87 24.15
CA GLY A 2 23.55 -54.14 24.34
C GLY A 2 24.07 -53.64 22.98
N ALA A 3 23.63 -52.43 22.58
CA ALA A 3 24.25 -51.48 21.62
C ALA A 3 23.24 -50.31 21.50
N GLN A 4 23.34 -49.17 22.20
CA GLN A 4 24.38 -48.11 22.13
C GLN A 4 24.70 -47.71 20.69
N CYS A 5 24.02 -46.66 20.22
CA CYS A 5 24.43 -45.85 19.07
C CYS A 5 25.14 -44.62 19.63
N ASP A 6 26.46 -44.63 19.56
CA ASP A 6 27.29 -43.46 19.82
C ASP A 6 27.25 -42.53 18.61
N GLY A 7 27.02 -41.24 18.88
CA GLY A 7 27.20 -40.17 17.91
C GLY A 7 28.66 -39.74 17.88
N GLU A 8 29.17 -39.48 16.67
CA GLU A 8 30.28 -38.55 16.45
C GLU A 8 29.92 -37.54 15.35
N PRO A 9 30.40 -36.30 15.46
CA PRO A 9 29.93 -35.17 14.67
C PRO A 9 30.67 -35.09 13.33
N VAL A 10 29.93 -34.90 12.24
CA VAL A 10 30.54 -34.59 10.94
C VAL A 10 31.01 -33.13 10.95
N ALA A 11 32.31 -33.00 10.83
CA ALA A 11 33.07 -31.77 10.99
C ALA A 11 32.69 -30.66 10.00
N ALA A 12 32.67 -29.46 10.57
CA ALA A 12 32.87 -28.14 9.98
C ALA A 12 33.65 -28.16 8.65
N GLY A 13 33.03 -27.64 7.59
CA GLY A 13 33.71 -27.49 6.32
C GLY A 13 32.86 -26.74 5.28
N ARG A 14 32.33 -25.56 5.62
CA ARG A 14 31.72 -24.63 4.63
C ARG A 14 31.54 -23.18 5.14
N SER A 15 32.45 -22.70 6.01
CA SER A 15 32.43 -21.33 6.56
C SER A 15 33.75 -20.56 6.32
N GLN A 16 34.42 -20.79 5.19
CA GLN A 16 35.74 -20.19 4.92
C GLN A 16 35.84 -19.58 3.51
N ALA A 17 34.74 -18.98 3.04
CA ALA A 17 34.72 -18.22 1.78
C ALA A 17 34.18 -16.78 1.95
N LEU A 18 34.05 -16.29 3.19
CA LEU A 18 34.09 -14.87 3.48
C LEU A 18 35.57 -14.53 3.72
N THR A 19 36.30 -14.30 2.63
CA THR A 19 37.68 -13.84 2.66
C THR A 19 37.78 -12.49 3.40
N ASP A 20 38.94 -12.20 4.01
CA ASP A 20 39.25 -10.95 4.75
C ASP A 20 38.75 -9.64 4.08
N ARG A 21 38.64 -9.62 2.74
CA ARG A 21 38.05 -8.49 1.99
C ARG A 21 36.60 -8.16 2.32
N GLY A 22 35.78 -9.14 2.73
CA GLY A 22 34.39 -8.92 3.11
C GLY A 22 34.25 -8.28 4.50
N LEU A 23 35.18 -8.58 5.41
CA LEU A 23 35.24 -7.99 6.74
C LEU A 23 35.76 -6.55 6.70
N ASP A 24 36.75 -6.25 5.84
CA ASP A 24 37.24 -4.88 5.62
C ASP A 24 36.15 -3.95 5.08
N CYS A 25 35.21 -4.46 4.28
CA CYS A 25 34.05 -3.68 3.81
C CYS A 25 33.06 -3.35 4.94
N LEU A 26 32.82 -4.28 5.86
CA LEU A 26 31.94 -4.08 7.03
C LEU A 26 32.56 -3.20 8.12
N ALA A 27 33.89 -3.07 8.11
CA ALA A 27 34.65 -2.16 8.97
C ALA A 27 34.79 -0.74 8.38
N GLY A 28 34.48 -0.56 7.09
CA GLY A 28 34.61 0.71 6.39
C GLY A 28 33.30 1.52 6.39
N PRO A 29 33.37 2.87 6.30
CA PRO A 29 32.19 3.74 6.27
C PRO A 29 31.25 3.49 5.06
N CYS A 30 31.65 2.68 4.07
CA CYS A 30 30.84 2.35 2.90
C CYS A 30 29.78 1.26 3.14
N ALA A 31 29.88 0.46 4.20
CA ALA A 31 28.82 -0.49 4.58
C ALA A 31 27.76 0.13 5.50
N ASP A 32 28.03 1.33 6.04
CA ASP A 32 27.18 2.06 6.99
C ASP A 32 26.52 3.28 6.34
N GLN A 33 26.41 3.30 4.99
CA GLN A 33 25.70 4.38 4.31
C GLN A 33 24.25 4.37 4.76
N ARG A 34 23.82 5.47 5.39
CA ARG A 34 22.43 5.70 5.75
C ARG A 34 21.61 5.72 4.46
N LEU A 35 20.35 5.30 4.51
CA LEU A 35 19.41 5.48 3.39
C LEU A 35 19.35 6.95 2.94
N VAL A 36 19.53 7.87 3.91
CA VAL A 36 19.69 9.31 3.70
C VAL A 36 21.01 9.64 2.98
N ASP A 37 22.12 8.97 3.29
CA ASP A 37 23.41 9.22 2.60
C ASP A 37 23.35 8.79 1.12
N VAL A 38 22.58 7.74 0.80
CA VAL A 38 22.34 7.31 -0.60
C VAL A 38 21.40 8.28 -1.35
N ALA A 39 20.54 9.02 -0.64
CA ALA A 39 19.64 10.01 -1.22
C ALA A 39 20.27 11.42 -1.33
N ASP A 40 21.06 11.83 -0.34
CA ASP A 40 21.66 13.18 -0.23
C ASP A 40 23.03 13.32 -0.93
N ASP A 41 23.77 12.23 -1.18
CA ASP A 41 25.14 12.34 -1.74
C ASP A 41 25.20 12.68 -3.26
N GLY A 42 24.07 12.92 -3.94
CA GLY A 42 24.05 13.26 -5.37
C GLY A 42 24.50 12.12 -6.30
N VAL A 43 24.63 10.89 -5.77
CA VAL A 43 25.04 9.67 -6.48
C VAL A 43 23.85 8.97 -7.15
N GLN A 44 22.63 9.53 -7.06
CA GLN A 44 21.49 9.01 -7.82
C GLN A 44 21.57 9.41 -9.29
N PRO A 45 21.27 8.48 -10.23
CA PRO A 45 20.87 7.11 -9.98
C PRO A 45 22.08 6.19 -9.76
N VAL A 46 21.95 5.31 -8.75
CA VAL A 46 22.90 4.22 -8.47
C VAL A 46 23.03 3.34 -9.72
N GLN A 47 24.26 3.09 -10.18
CA GLN A 47 24.54 2.21 -11.32
C GLN A 47 24.87 0.79 -10.87
N PRO A 48 24.75 -0.23 -11.73
CA PRO A 48 25.20 -1.59 -11.43
C PRO A 48 26.65 -1.61 -10.96
N GLY A 49 26.93 -2.32 -9.86
CA GLY A 49 28.23 -2.37 -9.20
C GLY A 49 28.48 -1.21 -8.22
N GLN A 50 27.60 -0.22 -8.13
CA GLN A 50 27.66 0.85 -7.14
C GLN A 50 26.78 0.57 -5.92
N SER A 51 25.77 -0.29 -6.03
CA SER A 51 24.88 -0.60 -4.90
C SER A 51 25.59 -1.44 -3.84
N PRO A 52 25.10 -1.45 -2.58
CA PRO A 52 25.53 -2.41 -1.57
C PRO A 52 25.30 -3.88 -2.00
N LEU A 53 24.34 -4.13 -2.90
CA LEU A 53 24.02 -5.47 -3.42
C LEU A 53 25.07 -6.01 -4.40
N ARG A 54 26.07 -5.22 -4.83
CA ARG A 54 27.17 -5.70 -5.70
C ARG A 54 27.91 -6.93 -5.18
N HIS A 55 27.88 -7.15 -3.86
CA HIS A 55 28.48 -8.31 -3.20
C HIS A 55 27.59 -9.57 -3.30
N ILE A 56 26.34 -9.41 -3.74
CA ILE A 56 25.35 -10.46 -4.00
C ILE A 56 24.76 -10.21 -5.41
N PRO A 57 25.56 -10.38 -6.48
CA PRO A 57 25.27 -9.80 -7.81
C PRO A 57 23.92 -10.23 -8.41
N LYS A 58 23.40 -11.41 -8.07
CA LYS A 58 22.07 -11.85 -8.51
C LYS A 58 20.92 -11.00 -7.93
N TYR A 59 21.07 -10.52 -6.70
CA TYR A 59 20.09 -9.63 -6.08
C TYR A 59 20.22 -8.21 -6.62
N GLU A 60 21.44 -7.76 -6.94
CA GLU A 60 21.63 -6.49 -7.63
C GLU A 60 20.99 -6.53 -9.03
N GLU A 61 21.29 -7.57 -9.82
CA GLU A 61 20.68 -7.80 -11.14
C GLU A 61 19.15 -7.78 -11.05
N TRP A 62 18.56 -8.60 -10.16
CA TRP A 62 17.11 -8.63 -9.96
C TRP A 62 16.52 -7.26 -9.57
N ALA A 63 17.20 -6.49 -8.72
CA ALA A 63 16.74 -5.15 -8.35
C ALA A 63 16.75 -4.19 -9.55
N PHE A 64 17.81 -4.21 -10.38
CA PHE A 64 17.87 -3.40 -11.60
C PHE A 64 16.86 -3.87 -12.65
N ASP A 65 16.64 -5.18 -12.79
CA ASP A 65 15.63 -5.73 -13.71
C ASP A 65 14.24 -5.18 -13.38
N ILE A 66 13.83 -5.18 -12.09
CA ILE A 66 12.56 -4.58 -11.65
C ILE A 66 12.51 -3.08 -11.93
N MET A 67 13.58 -2.33 -11.62
CA MET A 67 13.59 -0.86 -11.78
C MET A 67 13.60 -0.42 -13.25
N THR A 68 14.02 -1.27 -14.18
CA THR A 68 14.24 -0.89 -15.58
C THR A 68 13.32 -1.58 -16.58
N SER A 69 12.68 -2.70 -16.22
CA SER A 69 11.73 -3.42 -17.09
C SER A 69 10.36 -2.75 -17.06
N GLY A 70 9.93 -2.22 -18.21
CA GLY A 70 8.71 -1.41 -18.31
C GLY A 70 7.56 -2.05 -19.08
N SER A 71 7.81 -3.06 -19.90
CA SER A 71 6.73 -3.72 -20.63
C SER A 71 6.15 -4.85 -19.79
N ALA A 72 4.83 -4.88 -19.60
CA ALA A 72 4.17 -6.02 -18.95
C ALA A 72 4.31 -7.32 -19.77
N SER A 73 4.68 -7.23 -21.05
CA SER A 73 4.94 -8.40 -21.91
C SER A 73 6.35 -8.98 -21.72
N ASP A 74 7.23 -8.31 -20.96
CA ASP A 74 8.55 -8.82 -20.63
C ASP A 74 8.48 -10.14 -19.86
N GLU A 75 9.43 -11.05 -20.10
CA GLU A 75 9.49 -12.38 -19.47
C GLU A 75 9.52 -12.29 -17.94
N LEU A 76 10.13 -11.21 -17.41
CA LEU A 76 10.20 -10.93 -15.98
C LEU A 76 8.81 -10.98 -15.33
N TRP A 77 7.83 -10.30 -15.92
CA TRP A 77 6.49 -10.18 -15.34
C TRP A 77 5.61 -11.40 -15.59
N ASN A 78 5.86 -12.15 -16.66
CA ASN A 78 5.01 -13.26 -17.10
C ASN A 78 5.34 -14.62 -16.45
N SER A 79 6.22 -14.65 -15.46
CA SER A 79 6.52 -15.89 -14.73
C SER A 79 5.40 -16.22 -13.73
N PRO A 80 5.12 -17.52 -13.45
CA PRO A 80 4.06 -17.93 -12.52
C PRO A 80 4.31 -17.48 -11.07
N GLY A 81 5.54 -17.08 -10.74
CA GLY A 81 5.88 -16.52 -9.42
C GLY A 81 5.56 -15.03 -9.28
N ILE A 82 5.23 -14.34 -10.38
CA ILE A 82 4.95 -12.90 -10.42
C ILE A 82 3.52 -12.68 -10.93
N ASN A 83 3.19 -13.16 -12.13
CA ASN A 83 1.84 -13.11 -12.68
C ASN A 83 1.11 -14.41 -12.40
N PHE A 84 0.66 -14.60 -11.15
CA PHE A 84 -0.10 -15.80 -10.76
C PHE A 84 -1.46 -15.90 -11.46
N GLU A 85 -2.08 -14.76 -11.81
CA GLU A 85 -3.37 -14.67 -12.48
C GLU A 85 -3.41 -15.44 -13.81
N ALA A 86 -2.36 -15.29 -14.63
CA ALA A 86 -2.23 -16.01 -15.90
C ALA A 86 -2.22 -17.55 -15.75
N PHE A 87 -1.97 -18.07 -14.54
CA PHE A 87 -1.82 -19.51 -14.27
C PHE A 87 -2.87 -20.08 -13.31
N TYR A 88 -3.99 -19.39 -13.06
CA TYR A 88 -5.09 -19.94 -12.23
C TYR A 88 -5.59 -21.31 -12.72
N GLY A 89 -5.55 -21.56 -14.04
CA GLY A 89 -5.94 -22.86 -14.61
C GLY A 89 -5.00 -24.01 -14.20
N GLU A 90 -3.74 -23.71 -13.89
CA GLU A 90 -2.71 -24.70 -13.52
C GLU A 90 -2.59 -24.89 -12.00
N SER A 91 -3.24 -24.05 -11.21
CA SER A 91 -3.20 -24.16 -9.75
C SER A 91 -3.89 -25.44 -9.26
N ALA A 92 -3.39 -26.00 -8.16
CA ALA A 92 -3.95 -27.20 -7.54
C ALA A 92 -5.38 -26.93 -7.02
N ASP A 93 -6.25 -27.94 -7.14
CA ASP A 93 -7.59 -27.93 -6.54
C ASP A 93 -7.49 -28.46 -5.10
N VAL A 94 -7.24 -27.54 -4.16
CA VAL A 94 -7.01 -27.85 -2.74
C VAL A 94 -7.71 -26.82 -1.85
N PRO A 95 -8.21 -27.24 -0.68
CA PRO A 95 -8.79 -26.31 0.27
C PRO A 95 -7.80 -25.20 0.60
N THR A 96 -8.23 -23.94 0.54
CA THR A 96 -7.34 -22.78 0.64
C THR A 96 -7.97 -21.66 1.47
N VAL A 97 -7.19 -21.07 2.38
CA VAL A 97 -7.55 -19.83 3.09
C VAL A 97 -6.66 -18.70 2.57
N TYR A 98 -7.28 -17.67 1.99
CA TYR A 98 -6.63 -16.42 1.63
C TYR A 98 -6.75 -15.49 2.83
N SER A 99 -5.64 -15.22 3.49
CA SER A 99 -5.64 -14.37 4.68
C SER A 99 -4.79 -13.14 4.46
N GLY A 100 -5.37 -11.95 4.61
CA GLY A 100 -4.73 -10.68 4.32
C GLY A 100 -5.11 -9.60 5.33
N ALA A 101 -4.72 -8.36 5.01
CA ALA A 101 -5.04 -7.21 5.82
C ALA A 101 -5.34 -5.97 4.99
N TRP A 102 -6.17 -5.07 5.51
CA TRP A 102 -6.57 -3.85 4.79
C TRP A 102 -5.42 -2.89 4.52
N TYR A 103 -4.39 -2.86 5.37
CA TYR A 103 -3.19 -2.04 5.19
C TYR A 103 -1.95 -2.85 4.78
N ASP A 104 -2.15 -3.96 4.07
CA ASP A 104 -1.08 -4.79 3.51
C ASP A 104 -0.79 -4.43 2.04
N SER A 105 0.41 -4.72 1.53
CA SER A 105 0.77 -4.43 0.13
C SER A 105 0.16 -5.42 -0.88
N TYR A 106 -0.40 -6.53 -0.42
CA TYR A 106 -1.01 -7.61 -1.22
C TYR A 106 -2.53 -7.72 -1.02
N THR A 107 -3.18 -6.71 -0.45
CA THR A 107 -4.63 -6.72 -0.17
C THR A 107 -5.44 -7.05 -1.41
N LYS A 108 -5.19 -6.35 -2.53
CA LYS A 108 -5.86 -6.58 -3.82
C LYS A 108 -5.66 -8.02 -4.30
N ALA A 109 -4.41 -8.45 -4.46
CA ALA A 109 -4.08 -9.81 -4.89
C ALA A 109 -4.69 -10.90 -3.99
N THR A 110 -4.80 -10.67 -2.68
CA THR A 110 -5.45 -11.62 -1.77
C THR A 110 -6.94 -11.79 -2.09
N CYS A 111 -7.63 -10.68 -2.34
CA CYS A 111 -9.05 -10.67 -2.70
C CYS A 111 -9.28 -11.26 -4.10
N ASP A 112 -8.53 -10.78 -5.10
CA ASP A 112 -8.64 -11.22 -6.49
C ASP A 112 -8.38 -12.73 -6.63
N ASN A 113 -7.36 -13.24 -5.93
CA ASN A 113 -7.05 -14.68 -5.95
C ASN A 113 -8.17 -15.52 -5.32
N PHE A 114 -8.81 -15.03 -4.25
CA PHE A 114 -9.96 -15.71 -3.67
C PHE A 114 -11.13 -15.72 -4.64
N GLU A 115 -11.54 -14.57 -5.16
CA GLU A 115 -12.67 -14.44 -6.09
C GLU A 115 -12.47 -15.31 -7.32
N ALA A 116 -11.25 -15.29 -7.88
CA ALA A 116 -10.94 -16.06 -9.06
C ALA A 116 -10.93 -17.57 -8.80
N LEU A 117 -10.32 -18.04 -7.71
CA LEU A 117 -10.15 -19.48 -7.48
C LEU A 117 -11.36 -20.13 -6.81
N ALA A 118 -12.09 -19.41 -5.95
CA ALA A 118 -13.31 -19.90 -5.29
C ALA A 118 -14.45 -20.26 -6.27
N THR A 119 -14.41 -19.71 -7.49
CA THR A 119 -15.35 -19.98 -8.58
C THR A 119 -14.83 -21.00 -9.59
N ARG A 120 -13.52 -21.26 -9.62
CA ARG A 120 -12.84 -22.13 -10.61
C ARG A 120 -12.50 -23.52 -10.07
N LYS A 121 -12.49 -23.70 -8.75
CA LYS A 121 -12.06 -24.92 -8.06
C LYS A 121 -13.21 -25.54 -7.28
N GLU A 122 -13.17 -26.86 -7.13
CA GLU A 122 -14.21 -27.62 -6.43
C GLU A 122 -13.95 -27.64 -4.92
N ALA A 123 -12.69 -27.52 -4.50
CA ALA A 123 -12.32 -27.46 -3.10
C ALA A 123 -12.84 -26.20 -2.40
N ASP A 124 -12.87 -26.23 -1.06
CA ASP A 124 -13.32 -25.08 -0.28
C ASP A 124 -12.28 -23.95 -0.30
N HIS A 125 -12.73 -22.74 -0.64
CA HIS A 125 -11.93 -21.53 -0.59
C HIS A 125 -12.54 -20.56 0.42
N TYR A 126 -11.70 -19.95 1.26
CA TYR A 126 -12.09 -19.01 2.31
C TYR A 126 -11.29 -17.70 2.23
N LEU A 127 -11.91 -16.56 2.52
CA LEU A 127 -11.26 -15.26 2.62
C LEU A 127 -11.30 -14.74 4.06
N LEU A 128 -10.16 -14.27 4.56
CA LEU A 128 -10.00 -13.72 5.91
C LEU A 128 -9.23 -12.39 5.89
N MET A 129 -9.91 -11.28 6.13
CA MET A 129 -9.32 -9.94 6.03
C MET A 129 -9.43 -9.16 7.35
N GLY A 130 -8.30 -8.81 7.97
CA GLY A 130 -8.30 -8.01 9.21
C GLY A 130 -7.80 -6.57 9.02
N PRO A 131 -7.91 -5.70 10.04
CA PRO A 131 -7.51 -4.30 9.98
C PRO A 131 -6.00 -4.13 10.23
N TRP A 132 -5.22 -5.14 9.86
CA TRP A 132 -3.82 -5.26 10.20
C TRP A 132 -2.91 -4.64 9.12
N THR A 133 -1.60 -4.71 9.34
CA THR A 133 -0.58 -4.41 8.34
C THR A 133 0.07 -5.69 7.81
N HIS A 134 1.06 -5.55 6.93
CA HIS A 134 1.98 -6.67 6.65
C HIS A 134 2.58 -7.23 7.94
N GLY A 135 2.57 -8.56 8.06
CA GLY A 135 2.89 -9.25 9.30
C GLY A 135 4.01 -10.26 9.16
N TRP A 136 4.86 -10.34 10.19
CA TRP A 136 5.78 -11.44 10.42
C TRP A 136 5.41 -12.18 11.70
N ASN A 137 5.71 -13.49 11.77
CA ASN A 137 5.48 -14.31 12.97
C ASN A 137 6.41 -13.94 14.15
N SER A 138 7.38 -13.06 13.91
CA SER A 138 8.31 -12.50 14.89
C SER A 138 8.65 -11.06 14.47
N TYR A 139 9.00 -10.21 15.45
CA TYR A 139 9.46 -8.80 15.41
C TYR A 139 9.51 -8.05 14.04
N PRO A 140 9.00 -6.79 13.93
CA PRO A 140 8.68 -5.91 15.04
C PRO A 140 7.39 -6.19 15.80
N LEU A 141 6.30 -6.70 15.21
CA LEU A 141 5.13 -7.20 15.95
C LEU A 141 4.33 -8.23 15.12
N PRO A 142 3.65 -9.21 15.75
CA PRO A 142 2.70 -10.09 15.06
C PRO A 142 1.46 -9.26 14.69
N SER A 143 1.17 -9.18 13.40
CA SER A 143 0.14 -8.26 12.88
C SER A 143 -1.26 -8.59 13.41
N TRP A 144 -1.57 -9.88 13.57
CA TRP A 144 -2.89 -10.36 13.99
C TRP A 144 -3.13 -10.25 15.50
N SER A 145 -2.08 -10.12 16.30
CA SER A 145 -2.16 -10.01 17.75
C SER A 145 -1.99 -8.56 18.22
N LYS A 146 -2.29 -7.59 17.34
CA LYS A 146 -2.14 -6.16 17.62
C LYS A 146 -3.48 -5.44 17.41
N PRO A 147 -3.95 -4.64 18.39
CA PRO A 147 -5.27 -3.97 18.30
C PRO A 147 -5.20 -2.61 17.61
N TYR A 148 -4.21 -2.38 16.73
CA TYR A 148 -3.95 -1.10 16.08
C TYR A 148 -3.18 -1.30 14.77
N SER A 149 -3.22 -0.34 13.84
CA SER A 149 -2.36 -0.25 12.66
C SER A 149 -2.03 1.22 12.44
N GLY A 150 -0.74 1.55 12.36
CA GLY A 150 -0.31 2.95 12.31
C GLY A 150 -0.76 3.78 13.52
N GLU A 151 -1.40 4.91 13.23
CA GLU A 151 -1.91 5.89 14.18
C GLU A 151 -3.36 5.63 14.60
N VAL A 152 -3.96 4.51 14.15
CA VAL A 152 -5.33 4.14 14.51
C VAL A 152 -5.42 2.84 15.31
N ALA A 153 -6.34 2.81 16.27
CA ALA A 153 -6.64 1.67 17.12
C ALA A 153 -8.02 1.07 16.76
N PHE A 154 -8.08 -0.26 16.73
CA PHE A 154 -9.28 -1.04 16.42
C PHE A 154 -9.86 -1.77 17.65
N GLY A 155 -9.10 -1.81 18.75
CA GLY A 155 -9.50 -2.48 19.99
C GLY A 155 -9.24 -4.00 19.97
N GLU A 156 -9.59 -4.67 21.07
CA GLU A 156 -9.33 -6.11 21.23
C GLU A 156 -10.13 -6.99 20.24
N ALA A 157 -11.23 -6.45 19.69
CA ALA A 157 -12.01 -7.13 18.66
C ALA A 157 -11.20 -7.43 17.39
N ALA A 158 -10.16 -6.64 17.09
CA ALA A 158 -9.29 -6.86 15.93
C ALA A 158 -8.30 -8.02 16.11
N LEU A 159 -8.17 -8.57 17.32
CA LEU A 159 -7.22 -9.62 17.61
C LEU A 159 -7.71 -10.97 17.09
N MET A 160 -6.82 -11.70 16.43
CA MET A 160 -7.05 -13.09 16.06
C MET A 160 -5.80 -13.92 16.33
N ASP A 161 -5.96 -15.13 16.86
CA ASP A 161 -4.85 -16.04 17.08
C ASP A 161 -4.47 -16.72 15.77
N TYR A 162 -3.48 -16.14 15.08
CA TYR A 162 -2.97 -16.63 13.81
C TYR A 162 -2.55 -18.11 13.83
N GLN A 163 -1.90 -18.58 14.91
CA GLN A 163 -1.44 -19.97 14.98
C GLN A 163 -2.60 -20.91 15.22
N ARG A 164 -3.53 -20.54 16.10
CA ARG A 164 -4.73 -21.34 16.35
C ARG A 164 -5.60 -21.43 15.11
N THR A 165 -5.87 -20.33 14.42
CA THR A 165 -6.65 -20.30 13.18
C THR A 165 -6.06 -21.24 12.12
N ARG A 166 -4.73 -21.24 11.93
CA ARG A 166 -4.08 -22.15 10.99
C ARG A 166 -4.17 -23.62 11.41
N LEU A 167 -3.99 -23.90 12.70
CA LEU A 167 -4.12 -25.25 13.23
C LEU A 167 -5.55 -25.78 13.05
N ASP A 168 -6.57 -24.97 13.34
CA ASP A 168 -7.97 -25.37 13.19
C ASP A 168 -8.30 -25.73 11.73
N PHE A 169 -7.80 -24.98 10.74
CA PHE A 169 -7.95 -25.31 9.32
C PHE A 169 -7.26 -26.64 8.96
N PHE A 170 -6.00 -26.83 9.36
CA PHE A 170 -5.26 -28.05 9.04
C PHE A 170 -5.79 -29.28 9.79
N ASP A 171 -6.23 -29.14 11.03
CA ASP A 171 -6.83 -30.23 11.79
C ASP A 171 -8.13 -30.70 11.14
N HIS A 172 -8.90 -29.77 10.53
CA HIS A 172 -10.07 -30.12 9.75
C HIS A 172 -9.73 -30.94 8.50
N TYR A 173 -8.94 -30.38 7.59
CA TYR A 173 -8.69 -31.02 6.30
C TYR A 173 -7.67 -32.17 6.33
N LEU A 174 -6.74 -32.20 7.31
CA LEU A 174 -5.67 -33.21 7.38
C LEU A 174 -5.90 -34.28 8.47
N LYS A 175 -6.69 -33.98 9.51
CA LYS A 175 -6.99 -34.95 10.59
C LYS A 175 -8.46 -35.35 10.66
N GLY A 176 -9.35 -34.69 9.91
CA GLY A 176 -10.79 -34.96 9.94
C GLY A 176 -11.46 -34.50 11.24
N GLU A 177 -10.88 -33.52 11.92
CA GLU A 177 -11.48 -32.91 13.12
C GLU A 177 -12.52 -31.84 12.71
N ASP A 178 -13.59 -31.68 13.49
CA ASP A 178 -14.62 -30.69 13.18
C ASP A 178 -14.26 -29.30 13.76
N THR A 179 -13.15 -28.73 13.28
CA THR A 179 -12.56 -27.48 13.81
C THR A 179 -12.78 -26.26 12.92
N TRP A 180 -13.32 -26.43 11.71
CA TRP A 180 -13.45 -25.35 10.72
C TRP A 180 -14.86 -25.23 10.10
N SER A 181 -15.75 -26.20 10.30
CA SER A 181 -17.04 -26.27 9.59
C SER A 181 -18.02 -25.13 9.91
N ASP A 182 -17.87 -24.49 11.07
CA ASP A 182 -18.74 -23.39 11.51
C ASP A 182 -18.32 -22.02 10.94
N ARG A 183 -17.23 -21.93 10.18
CA ARG A 183 -16.74 -20.68 9.60
C ARG A 183 -17.45 -20.35 8.29
N GLU A 184 -17.79 -19.08 8.13
CA GLU A 184 -18.31 -18.55 6.89
C GLU A 184 -17.23 -18.48 5.81
N ARG A 185 -17.64 -18.44 4.54
CA ARG A 185 -16.71 -18.44 3.40
C ARG A 185 -15.84 -17.19 3.39
N VAL A 186 -16.40 -16.06 3.77
CA VAL A 186 -15.71 -14.77 3.85
C VAL A 186 -15.90 -14.22 5.25
N GLU A 187 -14.80 -13.93 5.93
CA GLU A 187 -14.77 -13.23 7.20
C GLU A 187 -13.86 -12.01 7.09
N TYR A 188 -14.35 -10.87 7.52
CA TYR A 188 -13.59 -9.64 7.42
C TYR A 188 -13.89 -8.69 8.57
N PHE A 189 -12.92 -7.84 8.89
CA PHE A 189 -13.08 -6.81 9.90
C PHE A 189 -13.59 -5.53 9.25
N GLU A 190 -14.83 -5.16 9.54
CA GLU A 190 -15.40 -3.88 9.12
C GLU A 190 -14.89 -2.78 10.07
N MET A 191 -14.08 -1.86 9.55
CA MET A 191 -13.49 -0.76 10.30
C MET A 191 -14.48 0.40 10.48
N GLY A 192 -14.14 1.40 11.29
CA GLY A 192 -14.82 2.70 11.27
C GLY A 192 -15.87 2.95 12.33
N THR A 193 -16.37 1.93 13.03
CA THR A 193 -17.43 2.08 14.04
C THR A 193 -16.93 2.62 15.40
N GLY A 194 -15.72 3.16 15.46
CA GLY A 194 -15.13 3.78 16.63
C GLY A 194 -15.50 5.26 16.74
N ASN A 195 -15.60 5.76 17.97
CA ASN A 195 -16.04 7.13 18.25
C ASN A 195 -14.93 8.21 18.14
N GLY A 196 -13.74 7.88 17.61
CA GLY A 196 -12.65 8.85 17.37
C GLY A 196 -12.00 9.44 18.62
N HIS A 197 -12.18 8.84 19.81
CA HIS A 197 -11.45 9.27 21.01
C HIS A 197 -9.97 8.86 20.96
N SER A 198 -9.13 9.47 21.79
CA SER A 198 -7.72 9.07 21.91
C SER A 198 -7.60 7.73 22.65
N ALA A 199 -7.06 6.74 21.96
CA ALA A 199 -6.63 5.47 22.51
C ALA A 199 -5.18 5.52 23.01
N ARG A 200 -4.65 4.35 23.38
CA ARG A 200 -3.27 4.17 23.87
C ARG A 200 -2.24 4.76 22.90
N GLU A 201 -1.27 5.49 23.48
CA GLU A 201 -0.19 6.20 22.77
C GLU A 201 -0.69 7.26 21.77
N GLY A 202 -1.86 7.86 22.04
CA GLY A 202 -2.38 8.98 21.26
C GLY A 202 -3.01 8.59 19.92
N ARG A 203 -3.29 7.29 19.71
CA ARG A 203 -3.93 6.80 18.49
C ARG A 203 -5.39 7.20 18.44
N LEU A 204 -5.92 7.45 17.24
CA LEU A 204 -7.36 7.61 17.05
C LEU A 204 -8.05 6.25 17.22
N PHE A 205 -9.10 6.17 18.03
CA PHE A 205 -9.93 4.96 18.11
C PHE A 205 -10.89 4.88 16.91
N HIS A 206 -10.44 4.21 15.85
CA HIS A 206 -11.19 3.96 14.63
C HIS A 206 -12.17 2.79 14.77
N GLY A 207 -11.89 1.82 15.66
CA GLY A 207 -12.82 0.76 16.04
C GLY A 207 -13.20 -0.17 14.87
N GLY A 208 -14.28 -0.93 15.06
CA GLY A 208 -14.79 -1.90 14.08
C GLY A 208 -15.13 -3.25 14.70
N ALA A 209 -15.62 -4.17 13.87
CA ALA A 209 -16.00 -5.51 14.27
C ALA A 209 -15.80 -6.54 13.15
N TRP A 210 -15.65 -7.81 13.52
CA TRP A 210 -15.71 -8.91 12.56
C TRP A 210 -17.13 -9.12 12.07
N THR A 211 -17.27 -9.26 10.76
CA THR A 211 -18.50 -9.62 10.04
C THR A 211 -18.17 -10.71 9.02
N SER A 212 -19.20 -11.29 8.42
CA SER A 212 -19.06 -12.36 7.45
C SER A 212 -19.95 -12.18 6.23
N ALA A 213 -19.57 -12.84 5.15
CA ALA A 213 -20.33 -12.95 3.92
C ALA A 213 -20.11 -14.34 3.29
N THR A 214 -20.97 -14.70 2.33
CA THR A 214 -20.88 -15.97 1.60
C THR A 214 -20.01 -15.86 0.35
N GLU A 215 -19.80 -14.64 -0.14
CA GLU A 215 -18.99 -14.30 -1.31
C GLU A 215 -18.27 -12.95 -1.10
N TRP A 216 -17.28 -12.69 -1.96
CA TRP A 216 -16.55 -11.44 -1.99
C TRP A 216 -16.54 -10.90 -3.42
N PRO A 217 -16.86 -9.61 -3.62
CA PRO A 217 -17.45 -8.69 -2.64
C PRO A 217 -18.80 -9.17 -2.11
N PRO A 218 -19.27 -8.74 -0.92
CA PRO A 218 -20.59 -9.14 -0.42
C PRO A 218 -21.73 -8.78 -1.41
N SER A 219 -22.74 -9.65 -1.52
CA SER A 219 -23.85 -9.50 -2.48
C SER A 219 -24.74 -8.27 -2.28
N ASP A 220 -24.69 -7.68 -1.08
CA ASP A 220 -25.46 -6.50 -0.65
C ASP A 220 -24.72 -5.17 -0.89
N VAL A 221 -23.61 -5.23 -1.62
CA VAL A 221 -22.83 -4.09 -2.09
C VAL A 221 -23.40 -3.57 -3.41
N GLU A 222 -23.62 -2.26 -3.47
CA GLU A 222 -24.02 -1.53 -4.67
C GLU A 222 -22.95 -0.47 -5.01
N PRO A 223 -22.33 -0.56 -6.20
CA PRO A 223 -21.42 0.47 -6.66
C PRO A 223 -22.13 1.81 -6.75
N THR A 224 -21.54 2.84 -6.15
CA THR A 224 -22.08 4.20 -6.14
C THR A 224 -20.99 5.18 -6.53
N THR A 225 -21.20 5.89 -7.63
CA THR A 225 -20.27 6.88 -8.15
C THR A 225 -20.39 8.21 -7.40
N TYR A 226 -19.25 8.73 -6.96
CA TYR A 226 -19.09 10.08 -6.46
C TYR A 226 -18.20 10.87 -7.42
N TYR A 227 -18.70 12.01 -7.89
CA TYR A 227 -18.04 12.91 -8.81
C TYR A 227 -17.33 14.04 -8.07
N ALA A 228 -16.13 14.36 -8.55
CA ALA A 228 -15.38 15.53 -8.14
C ALA A 228 -15.95 16.79 -8.81
N HIS A 229 -16.09 17.88 -8.06
CA HIS A 229 -16.59 19.16 -8.57
C HIS A 229 -15.57 20.30 -8.39
N ALA A 230 -15.74 21.37 -9.18
CA ALA A 230 -14.85 22.53 -9.24
C ALA A 230 -14.59 23.23 -7.90
N ASP A 231 -15.55 23.19 -6.99
CA ASP A 231 -15.47 23.82 -5.67
C ASP A 231 -14.85 22.92 -4.59
N GLY A 232 -14.37 21.73 -4.96
CA GLY A 232 -13.83 20.73 -4.05
C GLY A 232 -14.89 19.84 -3.40
N THR A 233 -16.15 19.92 -3.85
CA THR A 233 -17.19 18.98 -3.42
C THR A 233 -16.98 17.62 -4.07
N LEU A 234 -17.22 16.56 -3.29
CA LEU A 234 -17.38 15.18 -3.77
C LEU A 234 -18.86 14.80 -3.56
N SER A 235 -19.58 14.44 -4.62
CA SER A 235 -21.02 14.15 -4.51
C SER A 235 -21.51 13.14 -5.54
N THR A 236 -22.67 12.52 -5.32
CA THR A 236 -23.29 11.62 -6.30
C THR A 236 -24.03 12.36 -7.42
N ALA A 237 -24.05 13.71 -7.40
CA ALA A 237 -24.61 14.49 -8.50
C ALA A 237 -23.56 14.61 -9.60
N GLU A 238 -23.96 14.36 -10.85
CA GLU A 238 -23.07 14.55 -12.00
C GLU A 238 -22.65 16.03 -12.12
N PRO A 239 -21.42 16.33 -12.60
CA PRO A 239 -21.00 17.71 -12.84
C PRO A 239 -21.81 18.40 -13.93
N ASP A 240 -21.95 19.73 -13.83
CA ASP A 240 -22.60 20.54 -14.86
C ASP A 240 -21.74 20.62 -16.15
N ALA A 241 -22.37 20.94 -17.28
CA ALA A 241 -21.68 21.05 -18.58
C ALA A 241 -20.65 22.20 -18.66
N ASP A 242 -20.80 23.23 -17.83
CA ASP A 242 -19.79 24.30 -17.65
C ASP A 242 -18.76 23.93 -16.56
N GLY A 243 -18.68 22.65 -16.18
CA GLY A 243 -17.71 22.15 -15.22
C GLY A 243 -16.29 22.53 -15.66
N GLY A 244 -15.48 22.82 -14.67
CA GLY A 244 -14.17 23.41 -14.90
C GLY A 244 -13.09 22.36 -15.05
N ALA A 245 -11.87 22.85 -14.90
CA ALA A 245 -10.72 22.02 -14.61
C ALA A 245 -9.89 22.73 -13.54
N THR A 246 -9.13 21.97 -12.78
CA THR A 246 -8.22 22.50 -11.77
C THR A 246 -6.81 22.06 -12.10
N SER A 247 -5.91 23.03 -12.27
CA SER A 247 -4.51 22.80 -12.61
C SER A 247 -3.59 23.03 -11.40
N TYR A 248 -2.52 22.25 -11.33
CA TYR A 248 -1.45 22.38 -10.35
C TYR A 248 -0.09 22.10 -10.99
N GLU A 249 0.99 22.64 -10.41
CA GLU A 249 2.35 22.30 -10.81
C GLU A 249 2.84 21.12 -9.97
N PHE A 250 3.40 20.11 -10.63
CA PHE A 250 4.10 19.00 -10.00
C PHE A 250 5.60 19.12 -10.25
N ASP A 251 6.38 19.33 -9.18
CA ASP A 251 7.84 19.29 -9.21
C ASP A 251 8.34 17.93 -8.68
N PRO A 252 8.97 17.08 -9.52
CA PRO A 252 9.56 15.82 -9.09
C PRO A 252 10.61 15.94 -7.97
N LYS A 253 11.17 17.13 -7.73
CA LYS A 253 12.11 17.38 -6.63
C LYS A 253 11.44 17.66 -5.29
N GLU A 254 10.15 17.95 -5.30
CA GLU A 254 9.35 18.18 -4.10
C GLU A 254 8.11 17.27 -4.08
N PRO A 255 8.26 15.93 -4.21
CA PRO A 255 7.13 15.02 -4.31
C PRO A 255 6.29 15.02 -3.03
N VAL A 256 5.01 14.69 -3.17
CA VAL A 256 4.10 14.46 -2.02
C VAL A 256 4.61 13.26 -1.22
N PRO A 257 4.87 13.42 0.09
CA PRO A 257 5.38 12.34 0.91
C PRO A 257 4.30 11.30 1.22
N THR A 258 4.71 10.04 1.28
CA THR A 258 3.87 8.92 1.74
C THR A 258 3.65 9.00 3.24
N LEU A 259 2.38 8.94 3.65
CA LEU A 259 1.95 8.87 5.04
C LEU A 259 1.09 7.62 5.26
N GLY A 260 1.71 6.54 5.74
CA GLY A 260 1.05 5.27 6.05
C GLY A 260 0.53 4.52 4.82
N GLY A 261 -0.65 3.92 4.97
CA GLY A 261 -1.33 3.14 3.94
C GLY A 261 -0.78 1.71 3.81
N ASN A 262 -0.89 1.16 2.61
CA ASN A 262 -0.52 -0.23 2.24
C ASN A 262 1.00 -0.43 2.08
N CYS A 263 1.78 0.12 3.01
CA CYS A 263 3.23 0.02 3.03
C CYS A 263 3.68 -1.20 3.88
N SER A 264 4.55 -2.06 3.34
CA SER A 264 5.02 -3.28 4.03
C SER A 264 6.52 -3.27 4.32
N SER A 265 7.35 -2.92 3.33
CA SER A 265 8.83 -3.08 3.37
C SER A 265 9.62 -1.78 3.57
N TYR A 266 8.92 -0.66 3.85
CA TYR A 266 9.52 0.66 4.07
C TYR A 266 10.12 0.80 5.47
N VAL A 267 11.17 0.01 5.73
CA VAL A 267 11.92 0.01 6.98
C VAL A 267 13.40 0.18 6.76
N THR A 268 14.04 0.83 7.71
CA THR A 268 15.48 0.86 7.87
C THR A 268 15.85 0.47 9.29
N HIS A 269 17.12 0.17 9.55
CA HIS A 269 17.62 0.15 10.91
C HIS A 269 17.89 1.59 11.37
N GLU A 270 17.79 1.83 12.68
CA GLU A 270 18.16 3.12 13.26
C GLU A 270 19.57 3.52 12.81
N PRO A 271 19.77 4.75 12.31
CA PRO A 271 21.09 5.25 11.97
C PRO A 271 21.98 5.29 13.21
N ARG A 272 23.24 4.88 13.05
CA ARG A 272 24.24 4.88 14.13
C ARG A 272 25.59 5.39 13.65
N GLU A 273 26.44 5.80 14.58
CA GLU A 273 27.84 6.14 14.28
C GLU A 273 28.77 4.93 14.45
N GLU A 274 28.40 3.97 15.31
CA GLU A 274 29.15 2.74 15.52
C GLU A 274 29.05 1.81 14.30
N SER A 275 30.15 1.15 13.97
CA SER A 275 30.21 0.25 12.81
C SER A 275 29.32 -0.99 12.98
N LEU A 276 29.03 -1.68 11.88
CA LEU A 276 28.31 -2.96 11.90
C LEU A 276 29.00 -4.06 12.72
N LEU A 277 30.33 -3.98 12.89
CA LEU A 277 31.11 -4.92 13.70
C LEU A 277 30.99 -4.62 15.20
N GLU A 278 30.88 -3.35 15.56
CA GLU A 278 30.72 -2.92 16.96
C GLU A 278 29.26 -3.03 17.41
N TYR A 279 28.32 -2.75 16.52
CA TYR A 279 26.89 -2.83 16.79
C TYR A 279 26.11 -3.43 15.60
N PRO A 280 25.93 -4.77 15.60
CA PRO A 280 25.31 -5.49 14.49
C PRO A 280 23.87 -5.06 14.19
N LEU A 281 23.43 -5.17 12.92
CA LEU A 281 22.05 -4.87 12.50
C LEU A 281 20.99 -5.62 13.33
N ALA A 282 21.28 -6.87 13.71
CA ALA A 282 20.38 -7.69 14.53
C ALA A 282 20.09 -7.09 15.92
N GLU A 283 20.93 -6.18 16.39
CA GLU A 283 20.76 -5.47 17.66
C GLU A 283 20.16 -4.06 17.46
N ARG A 284 20.18 -3.52 16.23
CA ARG A 284 19.61 -2.21 15.89
C ARG A 284 18.09 -2.27 15.82
N LYS A 285 17.44 -1.19 16.28
CA LYS A 285 15.98 -1.04 16.15
C LYS A 285 15.60 -0.82 14.69
N LEU A 286 14.50 -1.42 14.25
CA LEU A 286 13.87 -1.07 12.99
C LEU A 286 13.07 0.22 13.13
N GLN A 287 13.20 1.10 12.16
CA GLN A 287 12.46 2.36 12.00
C GLN A 287 11.65 2.28 10.70
N GLY A 288 10.39 2.74 10.76
CA GLY A 288 9.58 2.90 9.56
C GLY A 288 9.96 4.18 8.83
N ILE A 289 9.98 4.14 7.49
CA ILE A 289 10.28 5.31 6.65
C ILE A 289 8.99 6.10 6.40
N THR A 290 7.91 5.40 6.02
CA THR A 290 6.62 6.01 5.64
C THR A 290 5.51 5.80 6.66
N GLY A 291 5.72 4.92 7.63
CA GLY A 291 4.65 4.35 8.45
C GLY A 291 3.96 3.15 7.78
N ARG A 292 3.11 2.46 8.53
CA ARG A 292 2.30 1.31 8.06
C ARG A 292 0.96 1.27 8.76
N GLY A 293 -0.14 1.11 8.03
CA GLY A 293 -1.49 1.26 8.59
C GLY A 293 -2.09 2.63 8.31
N GLY A 294 -3.20 2.93 8.96
CA GLY A 294 -3.85 4.23 8.87
C GLY A 294 -3.06 5.33 9.57
N TYR A 295 -2.86 6.46 8.90
CA TYR A 295 -2.11 7.63 9.37
C TYR A 295 -2.90 8.91 9.11
N ASP A 296 -2.74 9.89 10.00
CA ASP A 296 -3.20 11.25 9.73
C ASP A 296 -2.42 11.80 8.53
N GLN A 297 -3.11 12.36 7.55
CA GLN A 297 -2.52 12.93 6.33
C GLN A 297 -1.88 14.31 6.59
N ARG A 298 -0.96 14.34 7.55
CA ARG A 298 -0.23 15.51 8.04
C ARG A 298 1.25 15.19 8.18
N THR A 299 2.09 16.00 7.52
CA THR A 299 3.53 15.91 7.65
C THR A 299 3.99 16.40 9.03
N ARG A 300 5.10 15.85 9.49
CA ARG A 300 5.74 16.13 10.78
C ARG A 300 7.26 16.15 10.59
N PRO A 301 8.06 16.64 11.57
CA PRO A 301 9.52 16.66 11.44
C PRO A 301 10.18 15.31 11.16
N ASP A 302 9.51 14.20 11.49
CA ASP A 302 9.95 12.83 11.25
C ASP A 302 9.38 12.21 9.96
N THR A 303 8.57 12.94 9.19
CA THR A 303 8.07 12.48 7.88
C THR A 303 9.20 12.47 6.86
N PHE A 304 9.50 11.29 6.32
CA PHE A 304 10.47 11.13 5.24
C PHE A 304 10.03 11.89 3.98
N GLY A 305 10.96 12.64 3.38
CA GLY A 305 10.69 13.44 2.17
C GLY A 305 9.93 14.75 2.42
N ALA A 306 9.56 15.08 3.67
CA ALA A 306 8.93 16.35 4.00
C ALA A 306 9.93 17.38 4.52
N SER A 307 9.70 18.65 4.20
CA SER A 307 10.43 19.80 4.75
C SER A 307 9.47 20.78 5.40
N ALA A 308 9.96 21.61 6.32
CA ALA A 308 9.17 22.66 6.92
C ALA A 308 8.72 23.71 5.88
N PRO A 309 7.52 24.31 6.00
CA PRO A 309 6.54 24.10 7.06
C PRO A 309 5.83 22.75 6.95
N TYR A 310 5.72 22.05 8.08
CA TYR A 310 4.97 20.81 8.18
C TYR A 310 3.48 21.11 8.40
N GLY A 311 2.60 20.24 7.90
CA GLY A 311 1.16 20.49 7.92
C GLY A 311 0.36 19.43 7.18
N PRO A 312 -0.97 19.59 7.14
CA PRO A 312 -1.87 18.74 6.36
C PRO A 312 -1.44 18.70 4.89
N LEU A 313 -1.54 17.53 4.24
CA LEU A 313 -1.23 17.41 2.82
C LEU A 313 -2.17 18.25 1.94
N GLU A 314 -3.39 18.55 2.41
CA GLU A 314 -4.33 19.44 1.72
C GLU A 314 -3.87 20.90 1.60
N GLU A 315 -2.86 21.32 2.38
CA GLU A 315 -2.31 22.67 2.27
C GLU A 315 -1.24 22.77 1.17
N ARG A 316 -0.84 21.64 0.57
CA ARG A 316 0.10 21.65 -0.56
C ARG A 316 -0.63 22.06 -1.85
N ASN A 317 0.07 22.83 -2.69
CA ASN A 317 -0.49 23.31 -3.96
C ASN A 317 -0.60 22.21 -5.04
N ASP A 318 0.04 21.06 -4.84
CA ASP A 318 0.06 19.91 -5.75
C ASP A 318 -0.81 18.75 -5.25
N VAL A 319 -1.74 19.01 -4.31
CA VAL A 319 -2.75 18.05 -3.83
C VAL A 319 -4.13 18.66 -4.00
N LEU A 320 -4.91 18.12 -4.93
CA LEU A 320 -6.33 18.47 -5.10
C LEU A 320 -7.17 17.64 -4.13
N VAL A 321 -8.12 18.30 -3.46
CA VAL A 321 -8.94 17.67 -2.42
C VAL A 321 -10.41 17.82 -2.75
N TYR A 322 -11.10 16.68 -2.85
CA TYR A 322 -12.54 16.59 -3.03
C TYR A 322 -13.16 15.91 -1.83
N ARG A 323 -14.21 16.49 -1.24
CA ARG A 323 -14.84 15.91 -0.04
C ARG A 323 -16.35 16.11 -0.02
N THR A 324 -17.07 15.17 0.57
CA THR A 324 -18.50 15.33 0.83
C THR A 324 -18.72 16.44 1.86
N PRO A 325 -19.94 17.00 1.97
CA PRO A 325 -20.39 17.58 3.23
C PRO A 325 -20.25 16.56 4.38
N PRO A 326 -20.24 17.01 5.65
CA PRO A 326 -20.35 16.08 6.77
C PRO A 326 -21.55 15.16 6.56
N LEU A 327 -21.35 13.86 6.68
CA LEU A 327 -22.38 12.87 6.42
C LEU A 327 -23.51 13.00 7.44
N ASP A 328 -24.77 13.02 6.99
CA ASP A 328 -25.93 13.06 7.87
C ASP A 328 -26.16 11.72 8.58
N GLU A 329 -25.77 10.63 7.92
CA GLU A 329 -25.86 9.25 8.41
C GLU A 329 -24.58 8.48 8.06
N ALA A 330 -24.32 7.39 8.78
CA ALA A 330 -23.15 6.58 8.52
C ALA A 330 -23.24 5.89 7.15
N VAL A 331 -22.12 5.81 6.45
CA VAL A 331 -22.00 5.17 5.12
C VAL A 331 -21.00 4.03 5.22
N THR A 332 -21.43 2.81 4.92
CA THR A 332 -20.56 1.63 4.91
C THR A 332 -20.09 1.33 3.49
N ILE A 333 -18.79 1.15 3.31
CA ILE A 333 -18.19 0.60 2.10
C ILE A 333 -17.58 -0.77 2.38
N THR A 334 -17.70 -1.72 1.46
CA THR A 334 -17.03 -3.03 1.56
C THR A 334 -16.78 -3.60 0.17
N GLY A 335 -15.52 -3.62 -0.27
CA GLY A 335 -15.19 -4.17 -1.58
C GLY A 335 -14.05 -3.44 -2.31
N PRO A 336 -13.87 -3.73 -3.61
CA PRO A 336 -12.98 -2.98 -4.51
C PRO A 336 -13.47 -1.54 -4.69
N ILE A 337 -12.53 -0.65 -5.01
CA ILE A 337 -12.76 0.77 -5.26
C ILE A 337 -12.11 1.10 -6.59
N ASP A 338 -12.84 1.83 -7.43
CA ASP A 338 -12.35 2.28 -8.72
C ASP A 338 -12.31 3.81 -8.74
N VAL A 339 -11.23 4.37 -9.27
CA VAL A 339 -11.08 5.82 -9.48
C VAL A 339 -10.73 6.05 -10.94
N CYS A 340 -11.47 6.94 -11.60
CA CYS A 340 -11.13 7.44 -12.92
C CYS A 340 -10.86 8.93 -12.81
N VAL A 341 -9.62 9.33 -13.11
CA VAL A 341 -9.24 10.74 -13.24
C VAL A 341 -9.24 11.10 -14.71
N HIS A 342 -10.05 12.08 -15.10
CA HIS A 342 -9.90 12.73 -16.40
C HIS A 342 -8.83 13.80 -16.26
N GLY A 343 -7.66 13.55 -16.84
CA GLY A 343 -6.46 14.36 -16.61
C GLY A 343 -5.79 14.81 -17.90
N SER A 344 -5.03 15.91 -17.83
CA SER A 344 -4.06 16.29 -18.85
C SER A 344 -2.78 16.83 -18.21
N THR A 345 -1.70 16.87 -18.98
CA THR A 345 -0.40 17.42 -18.57
C THR A 345 0.26 18.13 -19.75
N ASP A 346 1.15 19.08 -19.49
CA ASP A 346 2.02 19.67 -20.51
C ASP A 346 3.28 18.85 -20.79
N ALA A 347 3.50 17.76 -20.05
CA ALA A 347 4.61 16.84 -20.17
C ALA A 347 4.30 15.62 -21.06
N PRO A 348 5.31 14.93 -21.61
CA PRO A 348 5.12 13.67 -22.37
C PRO A 348 4.75 12.47 -21.48
N ASP A 349 4.87 12.60 -20.16
CA ASP A 349 4.47 11.59 -19.18
C ASP A 349 4.29 12.26 -17.82
N THR A 350 3.47 11.67 -16.95
CA THR A 350 3.33 12.06 -15.54
C THR A 350 2.61 10.93 -14.80
N ASP A 351 2.50 11.02 -13.48
CA ASP A 351 1.66 10.11 -12.71
C ASP A 351 0.42 10.87 -12.18
N PHE A 352 -0.69 10.15 -11.98
CA PHE A 352 -1.79 10.61 -11.13
C PHE A 352 -1.95 9.63 -9.97
N THR A 353 -2.12 10.14 -8.76
CA THR A 353 -2.40 9.35 -7.54
C THR A 353 -3.80 9.64 -7.05
N ALA A 354 -4.41 8.63 -6.41
CA ALA A 354 -5.71 8.77 -5.76
C ALA A 354 -5.66 8.14 -4.37
N LYS A 355 -6.15 8.86 -3.36
CA LYS A 355 -6.20 8.40 -1.96
C LYS A 355 -7.58 8.63 -1.37
N LEU A 356 -8.19 7.55 -0.87
CA LEU A 356 -9.45 7.59 -0.16
C LEU A 356 -9.21 7.80 1.34
N ILE A 357 -9.90 8.77 1.91
CA ILE A 357 -9.70 9.25 3.28
C ILE A 357 -11.05 9.28 4.01
N ASP A 358 -11.05 8.75 5.24
CA ASP A 358 -12.08 9.02 6.25
C ASP A 358 -11.68 10.26 7.06
N GLU A 359 -12.36 11.38 6.81
CA GLU A 359 -12.04 12.66 7.43
C GLU A 359 -12.89 12.87 8.68
N TYR A 360 -12.27 12.67 9.84
CA TYR A 360 -12.87 12.86 11.16
C TYR A 360 -13.02 14.34 11.49
N PRO A 361 -14.16 14.77 12.06
CA PRO A 361 -14.33 16.14 12.52
C PRO A 361 -13.44 16.44 13.74
N PRO A 362 -13.09 17.71 13.98
CA PRO A 362 -12.41 18.13 15.20
C PRO A 362 -13.13 17.71 16.48
N ASN A 363 -12.36 17.26 17.47
CA ASN A 363 -12.84 16.94 18.81
C ASN A 363 -11.83 17.41 19.89
N PRO A 364 -12.16 17.35 21.20
CA PRO A 364 -11.26 17.84 22.25
C PRO A 364 -9.86 17.20 22.29
N GLU A 365 -9.73 15.97 21.81
CA GLU A 365 -8.47 15.22 21.77
C GLU A 365 -7.72 15.41 20.44
N PHE A 366 -8.46 15.55 19.34
CA PHE A 366 -7.98 15.85 18.00
C PHE A 366 -8.58 17.19 17.52
N PRO A 367 -8.05 18.34 17.99
CA PRO A 367 -8.67 19.65 17.75
C PRO A 367 -8.63 20.14 16.30
N ASN A 368 -7.87 19.47 15.44
CA ASN A 368 -7.81 19.74 14.00
C ASN A 368 -8.52 18.67 13.17
N GLY A 369 -9.26 17.75 13.80
CA GLY A 369 -9.76 16.54 13.14
C GLY A 369 -8.64 15.53 12.90
N PHE A 370 -8.94 14.52 12.10
CA PHE A 370 -7.99 13.47 11.70
C PHE A 370 -8.32 13.01 10.28
N ALA A 371 -7.37 13.13 9.34
CA ALA A 371 -7.55 12.68 7.98
C ALA A 371 -6.96 11.27 7.84
N LEU A 372 -7.77 10.25 8.05
CA LEU A 372 -7.34 8.85 8.03
C LEU A 372 -7.32 8.32 6.61
N ASN A 373 -6.14 8.00 6.06
CA ASN A 373 -6.09 7.28 4.79
C ASN A 373 -6.54 5.82 4.95
N LEU A 374 -7.45 5.39 4.09
CA LEU A 374 -7.94 4.01 4.03
C LEU A 374 -7.14 3.19 3.01
N CYS A 375 -6.99 3.73 1.80
CA CYS A 375 -6.31 3.09 0.68
C CYS A 375 -5.87 4.15 -0.34
N ASP A 376 -4.90 3.79 -1.17
CA ASP A 376 -4.44 4.64 -2.28
C ASP A 376 -3.85 3.81 -3.42
N SER A 377 -3.81 4.42 -4.61
CA SER A 377 -3.23 3.86 -5.83
C SER A 377 -2.60 4.96 -6.68
N ILE A 378 -1.95 4.55 -7.77
CA ILE A 378 -1.29 5.40 -8.75
C ILE A 378 -1.52 4.86 -10.15
N CYS A 379 -1.67 5.76 -11.12
CA CYS A 379 -1.57 5.45 -12.53
C CYS A 379 -0.39 6.20 -13.13
N ARG A 380 0.56 5.46 -13.69
CA ARG A 380 1.65 6.04 -14.49
C ARG A 380 1.18 6.26 -15.92
N GLY A 381 1.23 7.50 -16.41
CA GLY A 381 0.51 7.94 -17.59
C GLY A 381 0.83 7.19 -18.89
N ARG A 382 2.11 6.79 -19.07
CA ARG A 382 2.51 5.94 -20.20
C ARG A 382 1.82 4.56 -20.22
N TYR A 383 1.26 4.09 -19.10
CA TYR A 383 0.55 2.81 -18.98
C TYR A 383 -0.96 2.96 -18.74
N ARG A 384 -1.52 4.18 -18.89
CA ARG A 384 -2.95 4.45 -18.70
C ARG A 384 -3.86 3.48 -19.45
N GLY A 385 -4.99 3.11 -18.86
CA GLY A 385 -5.88 2.07 -19.37
C GLY A 385 -5.24 0.68 -19.34
N TYR A 386 -4.40 0.41 -18.32
CA TYR A 386 -3.75 -0.88 -18.07
C TYR A 386 -2.98 -1.44 -19.27
N ARG A 387 -2.28 -0.56 -19.99
CA ARG A 387 -1.53 -0.96 -21.18
C ARG A 387 -0.30 -1.78 -20.83
N GLU A 388 -0.07 -2.84 -21.59
CA GLU A 388 1.12 -3.66 -21.47
C GLU A 388 2.39 -2.94 -21.95
N GLU A 389 2.24 -2.06 -22.93
CA GLU A 389 3.33 -1.31 -23.55
C GLU A 389 3.20 0.19 -23.26
N PRO A 390 4.32 0.91 -23.08
CA PRO A 390 4.28 2.35 -22.83
C PRO A 390 3.82 3.11 -24.08
N ASP A 391 2.88 4.03 -23.89
CA ASP A 391 2.43 5.01 -24.88
C ASP A 391 2.39 6.40 -24.24
N PHE A 392 3.26 7.30 -24.69
CA PHE A 392 3.41 8.62 -24.10
C PHE A 392 2.17 9.51 -24.26
N LEU A 393 2.08 10.52 -23.40
CA LEU A 393 1.00 11.50 -23.41
C LEU A 393 1.28 12.58 -24.46
N THR A 394 0.24 13.02 -25.16
CA THR A 394 0.30 14.26 -25.95
C THR A 394 0.04 15.45 -25.02
N PRO A 395 0.94 16.45 -24.93
CA PRO A 395 0.73 17.62 -24.09
C PRO A 395 -0.61 18.32 -24.33
N GLY A 396 -1.39 18.50 -23.26
CA GLY A 396 -2.70 19.15 -23.26
C GLY A 396 -3.88 18.29 -23.74
N GLU A 397 -3.64 17.04 -24.17
CA GLU A 397 -4.72 16.09 -24.46
C GLU A 397 -5.27 15.51 -23.16
N VAL A 398 -6.61 15.38 -23.08
CA VAL A 398 -7.30 14.79 -21.93
C VAL A 398 -7.35 13.28 -22.11
N TYR A 399 -6.97 12.55 -21.06
CA TYR A 399 -7.06 11.10 -21.00
C TYR A 399 -7.74 10.64 -19.72
N GLU A 400 -8.21 9.40 -19.73
CA GLU A 400 -8.67 8.67 -18.55
C GLU A 400 -7.47 7.96 -17.90
N PHE A 401 -7.33 8.14 -16.59
CA PHE A 401 -6.35 7.48 -15.74
C PHE A 401 -7.10 6.64 -14.70
N ASP A 402 -7.33 5.38 -15.05
CA ASP A 402 -7.97 4.41 -14.18
C ASP A 402 -6.99 3.91 -13.11
N MET A 403 -7.50 3.80 -11.89
CA MET A 403 -6.77 3.35 -10.72
C MET A 403 -7.68 2.52 -9.82
N GLU A 404 -7.13 1.44 -9.26
CA GLU A 404 -7.80 0.65 -8.23
C GLU A 404 -7.09 0.88 -6.88
N PRO A 405 -7.52 1.85 -6.05
CA PRO A 405 -7.22 1.82 -4.63
C PRO A 405 -7.56 0.44 -4.04
N TYR A 406 -6.72 -0.02 -3.12
CA TYR A 406 -6.88 -1.38 -2.59
C TYR A 406 -8.24 -1.57 -1.92
N PRO A 407 -8.86 -2.76 -2.03
CA PRO A 407 -10.15 -3.02 -1.43
C PRO A 407 -10.12 -2.84 0.09
N THR A 408 -11.24 -2.39 0.65
CA THR A 408 -11.37 -2.11 2.08
C THR A 408 -12.79 -2.40 2.59
N ALA A 409 -12.95 -2.41 3.91
CA ALA A 409 -14.23 -2.44 4.58
C ALA A 409 -14.24 -1.38 5.69
N ASN A 410 -15.00 -0.31 5.51
CA ASN A 410 -15.03 0.83 6.44
C ASN A 410 -16.42 1.45 6.57
N VAL A 411 -16.76 1.89 7.77
CA VAL A 411 -17.89 2.77 8.06
C VAL A 411 -17.39 4.20 8.21
N PHE A 412 -17.83 5.09 7.33
CA PHE A 412 -17.72 6.53 7.55
C PHE A 412 -18.86 6.95 8.47
N GLU A 413 -18.57 7.28 9.73
CA GLU A 413 -19.59 7.64 10.71
C GLU A 413 -20.27 8.98 10.39
N ALA A 414 -21.46 9.18 10.95
CA ALA A 414 -22.18 10.44 10.81
C ALA A 414 -21.32 11.62 11.33
N GLY A 415 -21.24 12.69 10.54
CA GLY A 415 -20.39 13.85 10.79
C GLY A 415 -18.97 13.74 10.23
N HIS A 416 -18.51 12.56 9.80
CA HIS A 416 -17.29 12.43 9.01
C HIS A 416 -17.51 12.90 7.58
N ARG A 417 -16.45 12.93 6.77
CA ARG A 417 -16.54 13.12 5.33
C ARG A 417 -15.82 12.02 4.58
N ILE A 418 -16.36 11.65 3.43
CA ILE A 418 -15.62 10.88 2.43
C ILE A 418 -14.77 11.88 1.66
N ARG A 419 -13.46 11.66 1.63
CA ARG A 419 -12.50 12.55 0.98
C ARG A 419 -11.63 11.78 -0.01
N LEU A 420 -11.46 12.35 -1.20
CA LEU A 420 -10.60 11.89 -2.27
C LEU A 420 -9.50 12.94 -2.50
N ASP A 421 -8.25 12.53 -2.32
CA ASP A 421 -7.09 13.35 -2.66
C ASP A 421 -6.51 12.88 -4.00
N ILE A 422 -6.26 13.81 -4.91
CA ILE A 422 -5.59 13.59 -6.20
C ILE A 422 -4.29 14.38 -6.23
N SER A 423 -3.20 13.74 -6.65
CA SER A 423 -1.90 14.39 -6.86
C SER A 423 -1.14 13.68 -8.00
N SER A 424 0.15 13.95 -8.13
CA SER A 424 1.03 13.31 -9.12
C SER A 424 2.25 12.62 -8.50
N SER A 425 2.22 12.40 -7.19
CA SER A 425 3.21 11.58 -6.49
C SER A 425 2.68 11.06 -5.15
N ASN A 426 3.33 10.03 -4.64
CA ASN A 426 3.16 9.49 -3.29
C ASN A 426 4.47 8.75 -2.93
N PHE A 427 5.53 9.52 -2.66
CA PHE A 427 6.89 9.03 -2.52
C PHE A 427 7.24 8.79 -1.05
N PRO A 428 7.91 7.68 -0.67
CA PRO A 428 8.53 6.65 -1.51
C PRO A 428 7.66 5.41 -1.77
N ARG A 429 6.34 5.43 -1.50
CA ARG A 429 5.48 4.28 -1.87
C ARG A 429 5.58 3.97 -3.37
N TYR A 430 5.59 5.00 -4.19
CA TYR A 430 5.89 4.90 -5.61
C TYR A 430 7.14 5.72 -5.94
N ASP A 431 7.92 5.28 -6.93
CA ASP A 431 8.99 6.08 -7.51
C ASP A 431 8.42 7.33 -8.18
N VAL A 432 9.21 8.40 -8.21
CA VAL A 432 8.76 9.69 -8.74
C VAL A 432 8.85 9.67 -10.27
N ASN A 433 7.78 10.04 -10.97
CA ASN A 433 7.87 10.29 -12.41
C ASN A 433 8.62 11.59 -12.68
N HIS A 434 9.56 11.56 -13.62
CA HIS A 434 10.41 12.71 -13.94
C HIS A 434 9.73 13.70 -14.91
N ASN A 435 8.55 13.36 -15.44
CA ASN A 435 7.82 14.13 -16.45
C ASN A 435 8.58 14.35 -17.77
N THR A 436 9.56 13.48 -18.09
CA THR A 436 10.39 13.59 -19.30
C THR A 436 10.02 12.59 -20.38
N GLY A 437 9.25 11.54 -20.05
CA GLY A 437 9.10 10.36 -20.92
C GLY A 437 10.40 9.53 -21.02
N GLY A 438 11.40 9.82 -20.19
CA GLY A 438 12.66 9.09 -20.10
C GLY A 438 12.50 7.66 -19.57
N PRO A 439 13.61 6.92 -19.38
CA PRO A 439 13.59 5.58 -18.82
C PRO A 439 12.99 5.60 -17.39
N LEU A 440 12.42 4.47 -16.96
CA LEU A 440 11.80 4.33 -15.62
C LEU A 440 12.80 4.54 -14.47
N TYR A 441 14.06 4.20 -14.71
CA TYR A 441 15.15 4.39 -13.76
C TYR A 441 16.40 4.82 -14.51
N GLY A 442 17.28 5.57 -13.84
CA GLY A 442 18.59 5.90 -14.39
C GLY A 442 18.70 7.30 -15.01
N ASP A 443 17.59 8.01 -15.17
CA ASP A 443 17.59 9.40 -15.64
C ASP A 443 17.94 10.38 -14.50
N ARG A 444 18.51 11.52 -14.86
CA ARG A 444 18.80 12.66 -13.96
C ARG A 444 18.03 13.91 -14.36
N ASP A 445 17.40 13.89 -15.54
CA ASP A 445 16.60 14.98 -16.02
C ASP A 445 15.19 14.90 -15.43
N TYR A 446 14.65 16.06 -15.06
CA TYR A 446 13.32 16.22 -14.50
C TYR A 446 12.70 17.49 -15.08
N ASN A 447 11.40 17.44 -15.36
CA ASN A 447 10.60 18.61 -15.71
C ASN A 447 9.56 18.87 -14.63
N VAL A 448 9.36 20.14 -14.29
CA VAL A 448 8.12 20.56 -13.62
C VAL A 448 7.01 20.47 -14.67
N ALA A 449 5.90 19.83 -14.32
CA ALA A 449 4.75 19.66 -15.20
C ALA A 449 3.53 20.39 -14.66
N THR A 450 2.74 21.00 -15.54
CA THR A 450 1.41 21.52 -15.20
C THR A 450 0.38 20.43 -15.47
N ASN A 451 -0.14 19.83 -14.41
CA ASN A 451 -1.15 18.78 -14.47
C ASN A 451 -2.53 19.39 -14.23
N THR A 452 -3.54 18.88 -14.91
CA THR A 452 -4.92 19.38 -14.86
C THR A 452 -5.90 18.23 -14.66
N VAL A 453 -6.81 18.37 -13.70
CA VAL A 453 -7.92 17.44 -13.45
C VAL A 453 -9.23 18.08 -13.86
N TYR A 454 -10.00 17.36 -14.68
CA TYR A 454 -11.27 17.82 -15.25
C TYR A 454 -12.44 17.29 -14.44
N HIS A 455 -13.50 18.10 -14.37
CA HIS A 455 -14.72 17.86 -13.61
C HIS A 455 -15.93 18.44 -14.34
N ASP A 456 -15.91 18.34 -15.67
CA ASP A 456 -17.01 18.71 -16.53
C ASP A 456 -17.86 17.50 -16.91
N ALA A 457 -19.04 17.73 -17.49
CA ALA A 457 -19.99 16.66 -17.81
C ALA A 457 -19.45 15.65 -18.84
N ASP A 458 -18.50 16.05 -19.70
CA ASP A 458 -17.86 15.16 -20.67
C ASP A 458 -16.61 14.47 -20.08
N HIS A 459 -16.04 15.02 -19.00
CA HIS A 459 -14.82 14.57 -18.34
C HIS A 459 -14.98 14.59 -16.80
N SER A 460 -15.82 13.68 -16.30
CA SER A 460 -16.22 13.64 -14.90
C SER A 460 -15.27 12.76 -14.07
N THR A 461 -14.22 13.37 -13.50
CA THR A 461 -13.36 12.67 -12.52
C THR A 461 -14.21 12.14 -11.35
N GLN A 462 -14.02 10.87 -11.02
CA GLN A 462 -14.93 10.14 -10.12
C GLN A 462 -14.24 9.03 -9.32
N VAL A 463 -14.88 8.67 -8.20
CA VAL A 463 -14.60 7.45 -7.44
C VAL A 463 -15.88 6.63 -7.33
N GLU A 464 -15.81 5.35 -7.67
CA GLU A 464 -16.89 4.39 -7.45
C GLU A 464 -16.64 3.65 -6.14
N LEU A 465 -17.60 3.78 -5.21
CA LEU A 465 -17.50 3.20 -3.88
C LEU A 465 -18.45 2.00 -3.74
N PRO A 466 -18.00 0.90 -3.10
CA PRO A 466 -18.80 -0.30 -2.90
C PRO A 466 -19.73 -0.12 -1.69
N ILE A 467 -20.80 0.67 -1.84
CA ILE A 467 -21.69 1.02 -0.74
C ILE A 467 -22.52 -0.20 -0.33
N ARG A 468 -22.45 -0.58 0.95
CA ARG A 468 -23.24 -1.67 1.51
C ARG A 468 -24.53 -1.13 2.10
N ARG A 469 -25.68 -1.59 1.61
CA ARG A 469 -26.98 -1.22 2.18
C ARG A 469 -27.25 -2.07 3.42
N GLY A 470 -27.37 -1.43 4.58
CA GLY A 470 -27.62 -2.07 5.87
C GLY A 470 -28.99 -2.71 6.03
#